data_AF-A0A4R7DTK4-F1
#
_entry.id   AF-A0A4R7DTK4-F1
#
_cell.length_a   1.000
_cell.length_b   1.000
_cell.length_c   1.000
_cell.angle_alpha   90.00
_cell.angle_beta   90.00
_cell.angle_gamma   90.00
#
_symmetry.space_group_name_H-M   'P 1'
#
loop_
_entity.id
_entity.type
_entity.pdbx_description
1 polymer ?
#
loop_
_entity_poly.entity_id
_entity_poly.type
_entity_poly.pdbx_seq_one_letter_code
_entity_poly.pdbx_strand_id
1 'polypeptide(L)'
;MYTYIFKGQTHSDFSISYMQQIGMDEEQIEAVNNQRNHDLKVAKEKVRKECSRRIARHWNEVGQINAALGIYTPEETESCKQCIEAHRSACNTLLNNPDLLDINYKKDGHWPS
;
A
#
# COMPACT_ATOMS: atom_id res chain seq x y z
N MET A 1 -15.26 -1.42 -3.13
CA MET A 1 -15.07 -0.39 -4.16
C MET A 1 -15.10 0.95 -3.46
N TYR A 2 -14.07 1.77 -3.65
CA TYR A 2 -13.94 3.07 -3.01
C TYR A 2 -14.92 4.05 -3.66
N THR A 3 -15.61 4.84 -2.84
CA THR A 3 -16.77 5.64 -3.29
C THR A 3 -16.79 7.02 -2.65
N TYR A 4 -17.51 7.94 -3.28
CA TYR A 4 -17.90 9.23 -2.72
C TYR A 4 -19.42 9.42 -2.79
N ILE A 5 -19.96 10.38 -2.03
CA ILE A 5 -21.39 10.69 -1.99
C ILE A 5 -21.62 12.08 -2.58
N PHE A 6 -22.55 12.19 -3.53
CA PHE A 6 -23.01 13.46 -4.07
C PHE A 6 -24.52 13.45 -4.22
N LYS A 7 -25.21 14.50 -3.74
CA LYS A 7 -26.69 14.61 -3.75
C LYS A 7 -27.42 13.36 -3.22
N GLY A 8 -26.85 12.72 -2.20
CA GLY A 8 -27.42 11.51 -1.58
C GLY A 8 -27.21 10.21 -2.38
N GLN A 9 -26.49 10.25 -3.50
CA GLN A 9 -26.16 9.09 -4.31
C GLN A 9 -24.68 8.70 -4.11
N THR A 10 -24.40 7.40 -4.18
CA THR A 10 -23.04 6.87 -4.08
C THR A 10 -22.45 6.68 -5.47
N HIS A 11 -21.22 7.13 -5.64
CA HIS A 11 -20.50 7.11 -6.91
C HIS A 11 -19.10 6.51 -6.73
N SER A 12 -18.55 5.90 -7.77
CA SER A 12 -17.21 5.30 -7.78
C SER A 12 -16.35 5.72 -8.97
N ASP A 13 -16.90 6.48 -9.91
CA ASP A 13 -16.16 7.03 -11.05
C ASP A 13 -15.60 8.40 -10.66
N PHE A 14 -14.26 8.48 -10.60
CA PHE A 14 -13.54 9.68 -10.22
C PHE A 14 -13.05 10.50 -11.44
N SER A 15 -13.57 10.24 -12.64
CA SER A 15 -13.25 11.05 -13.82
C SER A 15 -13.93 12.41 -13.74
N ILE A 16 -13.19 13.46 -14.15
CA ILE A 16 -13.69 14.84 -14.17
C ILE A 16 -14.94 14.93 -15.05
N SER A 17 -14.93 14.28 -16.22
CA SER A 17 -16.08 14.26 -17.14
C SER A 17 -17.34 13.68 -16.50
N TYR A 18 -17.22 12.59 -15.74
CA TYR A 18 -18.36 12.00 -15.04
C TYR A 18 -18.88 12.93 -13.93
N MET A 19 -17.98 13.49 -13.12
CA MET A 19 -18.38 14.40 -12.05
C MET A 19 -19.06 15.67 -12.58
N GLN A 20 -18.58 16.22 -13.69
CA GLN A 20 -19.24 17.33 -14.39
C GLN A 20 -20.61 16.92 -14.92
N GLN A 21 -20.75 15.72 -15.48
CA GLN A 21 -22.01 15.20 -16.01
C GLN A 21 -23.08 15.05 -14.92
N ILE A 22 -22.71 14.64 -13.70
CA ILE A 22 -23.65 14.59 -12.56
C ILE A 22 -23.93 15.97 -11.93
N GLY A 23 -23.28 17.02 -12.43
CA GLY A 23 -23.51 18.40 -12.05
C GLY A 23 -22.70 18.86 -10.84
N MET A 24 -21.49 18.33 -10.66
CA MET A 24 -20.51 18.88 -9.72
C MET A 24 -19.79 20.08 -10.34
N ASP A 25 -19.55 21.12 -9.54
CA ASP A 25 -18.68 22.24 -9.90
C ASP A 25 -17.19 21.91 -9.68
N GLU A 26 -16.30 22.81 -10.10
CA GLU A 26 -14.85 22.60 -10.03
C GLU A 26 -14.35 22.42 -8.59
N GLU A 27 -14.88 23.19 -7.63
CA GLU A 27 -14.49 23.11 -6.21
C GLU A 27 -14.89 21.76 -5.61
N GLN A 28 -16.09 21.26 -5.94
CA GLN A 28 -16.58 19.95 -5.50
C GLN A 28 -15.74 18.81 -6.10
N ILE A 29 -15.40 18.91 -7.39
CA ILE A 29 -14.54 17.93 -8.08
C ILE A 29 -13.16 17.90 -7.43
N GLU A 30 -12.59 19.08 -7.16
CA GLU A 30 -11.31 19.19 -6.49
C GLU A 30 -11.35 18.57 -5.09
N ALA A 31 -12.39 18.86 -4.30
CA ALA A 31 -12.55 18.31 -2.96
C ALA A 31 -12.60 16.77 -2.96
N VAL A 32 -13.38 16.16 -3.87
CA VAL A 32 -13.47 14.70 -4.00
C VAL A 32 -12.12 14.09 -4.40
N ASN A 33 -11.42 14.70 -5.36
CA ASN A 33 -10.11 14.21 -5.80
C ASN A 33 -9.04 14.38 -4.72
N ASN A 34 -9.05 15.49 -3.99
CA ASN A 34 -8.13 15.74 -2.88
C ASN A 34 -8.35 14.72 -1.76
N GLN A 35 -9.60 14.41 -1.42
CA GLN A 35 -9.91 13.38 -0.44
C GLN A 35 -9.40 12.00 -0.91
N ARG A 36 -9.68 11.61 -2.15
CA ARG A 36 -9.16 10.35 -2.72
C ARG A 36 -7.64 10.27 -2.70
N ASN A 37 -6.96 11.36 -3.05
CA ASN A 37 -5.49 11.42 -3.06
C ASN A 37 -4.92 11.33 -1.64
N HIS A 38 -5.56 11.97 -0.67
CA HIS A 38 -5.20 11.85 0.74
C HIS A 38 -5.33 10.40 1.22
N ASP A 39 -6.47 9.76 0.95
CA ASP A 39 -6.71 8.37 1.34
C ASP A 39 -5.72 7.40 0.68
N LEU A 40 -5.37 7.63 -0.60
CA LEU A 40 -4.33 6.87 -1.29
C LEU A 40 -2.97 7.01 -0.61
N LYS A 41 -2.60 8.23 -0.19
CA LYS A 41 -1.35 8.48 0.53
C LYS A 41 -1.34 7.69 1.85
N VAL A 42 -2.42 7.79 2.63
CA VAL A 42 -2.58 7.08 3.90
C VAL A 42 -2.52 5.56 3.70
N ALA A 43 -3.19 5.03 2.68
CA ALA A 43 -3.15 3.60 2.34
C ALA A 43 -1.73 3.14 1.99
N LYS A 44 -1.01 3.88 1.15
CA LYS A 44 0.39 3.59 0.79
C LYS A 44 1.31 3.59 2.02
N GLU A 45 1.14 4.53 2.94
CA GLU A 45 1.89 4.55 4.20
C GLU A 45 1.58 3.33 5.08
N LYS A 46 0.31 2.93 5.17
CA LYS A 46 -0.09 1.73 5.92
C LYS A 46 0.49 0.45 5.31
N VAL A 47 0.53 0.32 3.98
CA VAL A 47 1.16 -0.81 3.28
C VAL A 47 2.67 -0.88 3.56
N ARG A 48 3.36 0.27 3.52
CA ARG A 48 4.80 0.32 3.86
C ARG A 48 5.05 -0.09 5.30
N LYS A 49 4.23 0.38 6.24
CA LYS A 49 4.31 -0.03 7.65
C LYS A 49 4.09 -1.53 7.81
N GLU A 50 3.10 -2.09 7.12
CA GLU A 50 2.82 -3.53 7.14
C GLU A 50 3.98 -4.35 6.56
N CYS A 51 4.59 -3.89 5.47
CA CYS A 51 5.80 -4.50 4.90
C CYS A 51 6.95 -4.53 5.92
N SER A 52 7.29 -3.40 6.52
CA SER A 52 8.33 -3.32 7.56
C SER A 52 8.01 -4.23 8.74
N ARG A 53 6.75 -4.25 9.18
CA ARG A 53 6.28 -5.10 10.29
C ARG A 53 6.43 -6.59 9.98
N ARG A 54 6.18 -7.00 8.74
CA ARG A 54 6.32 -8.40 8.31
C ARG A 54 7.78 -8.80 8.18
N ILE A 55 8.62 -7.96 7.56
CA ILE A 55 10.07 -8.19 7.53
C ILE A 55 10.61 -8.35 8.96
N ALA A 56 10.24 -7.45 9.87
CA ALA A 56 10.67 -7.48 11.27
C ALA A 56 10.22 -8.73 12.06
N ARG A 57 9.18 -9.44 11.61
CA ARG A 57 8.76 -10.72 12.21
C ARG A 57 9.70 -11.87 11.86
N HIS A 58 10.28 -11.86 10.66
CA HIS A 58 11.25 -12.87 10.22
C HIS A 58 12.67 -12.49 10.64
N TRP A 59 13.04 -11.24 10.39
CA TRP A 59 14.35 -10.68 10.71
C TRP A 59 14.16 -9.33 11.37
N ASN A 60 14.29 -9.27 12.70
CA ASN A 60 14.26 -8.00 13.42
C ASN A 60 15.46 -7.11 13.02
N GLU A 61 15.45 -5.84 13.42
CA GLU A 61 16.48 -4.87 13.03
C GLU A 61 17.90 -5.31 13.41
N VAL A 62 18.07 -5.90 14.60
CA VAL A 62 19.37 -6.41 15.06
C VAL A 62 19.84 -7.58 14.20
N GLY A 63 18.94 -8.50 13.85
CA GLY A 63 19.25 -9.62 12.96
C GLY A 63 19.65 -9.15 11.57
N GLN A 64 18.95 -8.15 11.01
CA GLN A 64 19.31 -7.57 9.72
C GLN A 64 20.69 -6.90 9.76
N ILE A 65 21.00 -6.17 10.83
CA ILE A 65 22.33 -5.54 11.04
C ILE A 65 23.40 -6.62 11.15
N ASN A 66 23.17 -7.68 11.94
CA ASN A 66 24.12 -8.76 12.12
C ASN A 66 24.40 -9.51 10.82
N ALA A 67 23.37 -9.76 10.00
CA ALA A 67 23.55 -10.31 8.65
C ALA A 67 24.41 -9.38 7.78
N ALA A 68 24.14 -8.07 7.80
CA ALA A 68 24.90 -7.09 7.04
C ALA A 68 26.36 -6.95 7.50
N LEU A 69 26.64 -7.17 8.78
CA LEU A 69 27.99 -7.15 9.36
C LEU A 69 28.76 -8.46 9.17
N GLY A 70 28.14 -9.50 8.59
CA GLY A 70 28.77 -10.81 8.41
C GLY A 70 28.94 -11.60 9.72
N ILE A 71 28.10 -11.31 10.73
CA ILE A 71 28.09 -12.05 12.01
C ILE A 71 27.43 -13.42 11.82
N TYR A 72 26.45 -13.49 10.92
CA TYR A 72 25.79 -14.75 10.56
C TYR A 72 26.54 -15.49 9.46
N THR A 73 26.21 -16.77 9.31
CA THR A 73 26.71 -17.60 8.22
C THR A 73 26.31 -17.03 6.85
N PRO A 74 27.02 -17.37 5.77
CA PRO A 74 26.61 -17.00 4.41
C PRO A 74 25.17 -17.43 4.09
N GLU A 75 24.77 -18.61 4.54
CA GLU A 75 23.42 -19.17 4.33
C GLU A 75 22.34 -18.33 5.04
N GLU A 76 22.56 -17.97 6.30
CA GLU A 76 21.66 -17.10 7.06
C GLU A 76 21.60 -15.68 6.48
N THR A 77 22.73 -15.16 6.03
CA THR A 77 22.82 -13.84 5.40
C THR A 77 22.02 -13.81 4.10
N GLU A 78 22.15 -14.83 3.27
CA GLU A 78 21.37 -14.97 2.04
C GLU A 78 19.87 -15.17 2.35
N SER A 79 19.53 -15.95 3.37
CA SER A 79 18.14 -16.10 3.84
C SER A 79 17.53 -14.76 4.29
N CYS A 80 18.29 -13.92 5.01
CA CYS A 80 17.86 -12.58 5.39
C CYS A 80 17.60 -11.70 4.16
N LYS A 81 18.54 -11.68 3.21
CA LYS A 81 18.42 -10.92 1.97
C LYS A 81 17.19 -11.33 1.15
N GLN A 82 17.02 -12.63 0.91
CA GLN A 82 15.90 -13.17 0.14
C GLN A 82 14.55 -12.84 0.80
N CYS A 83 14.46 -12.95 2.13
CA CYS A 83 13.26 -12.57 2.88
C CYS A 83 12.91 -11.09 2.68
N ILE A 84 13.89 -10.19 2.79
CA ILE A 84 13.68 -8.75 2.61
C ILE A 84 13.26 -8.43 1.17
N GLU A 85 13.93 -9.02 0.18
CA GLU A 85 13.64 -8.80 -1.24
C GLU A 85 12.23 -9.28 -1.61
N ALA A 86 11.83 -10.47 -1.15
CA ALA A 86 10.49 -11.01 -1.40
C ALA A 86 9.39 -10.11 -0.82
N HIS A 87 9.58 -9.64 0.43
CA HIS A 87 8.61 -8.75 1.07
C HIS A 87 8.55 -7.35 0.41
N ARG A 88 9.70 -6.82 -0.02
CA ARG A 88 9.74 -5.54 -0.76
C ARG A 88 9.07 -5.66 -2.12
N SER A 89 9.26 -6.78 -2.81
CA SER A 89 8.58 -7.07 -4.08
C SER A 89 7.06 -7.09 -3.90
N ALA A 90 6.55 -7.86 -2.93
CA ALA A 90 5.14 -7.92 -2.58
C ALA A 90 4.56 -6.54 -2.19
N CYS A 91 5.31 -5.76 -1.40
CA CYS A 91 4.96 -4.40 -1.05
C CYS A 91 4.81 -3.50 -2.29
N ASN A 92 5.76 -3.55 -3.23
CA ASN A 92 5.70 -2.77 -4.46
C ASN A 92 4.51 -3.17 -5.34
N THR A 93 4.17 -4.46 -5.41
CA THR A 93 2.96 -4.94 -6.10
C THR A 93 1.69 -4.32 -5.49
N LEU A 94 1.59 -4.27 -4.16
CA LEU A 94 0.46 -3.62 -3.48
C LEU A 94 0.44 -2.10 -3.72
N LEU A 95 1.58 -1.42 -3.62
CA LEU A 95 1.68 0.04 -3.80
C LEU A 95 1.31 0.51 -5.21
N ASN A 96 1.52 -0.34 -6.21
CA ASN A 96 1.20 -0.08 -7.61
C ASN A 96 -0.18 -0.61 -8.03
N ASN A 97 -0.93 -1.20 -7.10
CA ASN A 97 -2.26 -1.71 -7.41
C ASN A 97 -3.26 -0.54 -7.60
N PRO A 98 -4.01 -0.49 -8.71
CA PRO A 98 -4.99 0.57 -8.97
C PRO A 98 -6.13 0.61 -7.93
N ASP A 99 -6.45 -0.55 -7.34
CA ASP A 99 -7.55 -0.74 -6.39
C ASP A 99 -7.04 -0.76 -4.94
N LEU A 100 -5.92 -0.08 -4.65
CA LEU A 100 -5.27 -0.10 -3.33
C LEU A 100 -6.21 0.31 -2.18
N LEU A 101 -7.18 1.20 -2.46
CA LEU A 101 -8.18 1.63 -1.47
C LEU A 101 -9.21 0.56 -1.13
N ASP A 102 -9.31 -0.49 -1.96
CA ASP A 102 -10.28 -1.58 -1.82
C ASP A 102 -9.66 -2.90 -1.36
N ILE A 103 -8.33 -3.01 -1.46
CA ILE A 103 -7.62 -4.23 -1.12
C ILE A 103 -7.34 -4.29 0.38
N ASN A 104 -7.64 -5.46 0.97
CA ASN A 104 -7.18 -5.80 2.30
C ASN A 104 -5.69 -6.20 2.26
N TYR A 105 -4.81 -5.21 2.24
CA TYR A 105 -3.35 -5.40 2.20
C TYR A 105 -2.78 -6.18 3.39
N LYS A 106 -3.56 -6.44 4.46
CA LYS A 106 -3.11 -7.26 5.59
C LYS A 106 -3.28 -8.76 5.37
N LYS A 107 -4.03 -9.18 4.35
CA LYS A 107 -4.29 -10.60 4.07
C LYS A 107 -2.98 -11.31 3.72
N ASP A 108 -2.74 -12.46 4.34
CA ASP A 108 -1.47 -13.21 4.18
C ASP A 108 -1.18 -13.62 2.73
N GLY A 109 -2.22 -13.86 1.91
CA GLY A 109 -2.03 -14.21 0.49
C GLY A 109 -1.38 -13.11 -0.37
N HIS A 110 -1.18 -11.90 0.15
CA HIS A 110 -0.42 -10.84 -0.52
C HIS A 110 1.06 -10.82 -0.16
N TRP A 111 1.49 -11.63 0.81
CA TRP A 111 2.83 -11.60 1.38
C TRP A 111 3.50 -12.97 1.24
N PRO A 112 4.82 -13.01 1.06
CA PRO A 112 5.55 -14.26 1.20
C PRO A 112 5.40 -14.81 2.63
N SER A 113 5.40 -16.14 2.72
CA SER A 113 5.31 -16.91 3.97
C SER A 113 6.60 -16.92 4.76
#